data_AF-A0A358U6E6-F1
#
_entry.id   AF-A0A358U6E6-F1
#
_cell.length_a   1.000
_cell.length_b   1.000
_cell.length_c   1.000
_cell.angle_alpha   90.00
_cell.angle_beta   90.00
_cell.angle_gamma   90.00
#
_symmetry.space_group_name_H-M   'P 1'
#
loop_
_entity.id
_entity.type
_entity.pdbx_description
1 polymer ?
#
loop_
_entity_poly.entity_id
_entity_poly.type
_entity_poly.pdbx_seq_one_letter_code
_entity_poly.pdbx_strand_id
1 'polypeptide(L)'
;MNDKTLKFENHIRIVELNPKNSLIKAGFKENMILCDIGAGTGVFTFPATEISKNDIYALEISDSMIELLKSRMAERNIKNLKIKKVESTILYFP
;
A
#
# COMPACT_ATOMS: atom_id res chain seq x y z
N MET A 1 2.88 15.51 -13.52
CA MET A 1 2.51 14.16 -13.03
C MET A 1 3.14 13.13 -13.94
N ASN A 2 3.90 12.17 -13.40
CA ASN A 2 4.60 11.16 -14.21
C ASN A 2 3.62 10.12 -14.76
N ASP A 3 3.83 9.71 -16.01
CA ASP A 3 2.98 8.80 -16.80
C ASP A 3 2.67 7.46 -16.09
N LYS A 4 3.59 6.98 -15.23
CA LYS A 4 3.42 5.75 -14.45
C LYS A 4 2.36 5.85 -13.35
N THR A 5 2.16 7.01 -12.73
CA THR A 5 1.19 7.20 -11.64
C THR A 5 -0.25 7.09 -12.17
N LEU A 6 -0.49 7.56 -13.39
CA LEU A 6 -1.78 7.49 -14.08
C LEU A 6 -2.25 6.05 -14.33
N LYS A 7 -1.32 5.11 -14.56
CA LYS A 7 -1.67 3.69 -14.74
C LYS A 7 -2.22 3.06 -13.47
N PHE A 8 -1.64 3.35 -12.31
CA PHE A 8 -2.04 2.75 -11.03
C PHE A 8 -3.27 3.43 -10.40
N GLU A 9 -3.46 4.72 -10.69
CA GLU A 9 -4.56 5.53 -10.15
C GLU A 9 -5.68 5.74 -11.16
N ASN A 10 -5.72 4.92 -12.20
CA ASN A 10 -6.81 4.92 -13.15
C ASN A 10 -8.15 4.80 -12.39
N HIS A 11 -9.04 5.78 -12.59
CA HIS A 11 -10.27 5.91 -11.83
C HIS A 11 -11.16 4.66 -11.91
N ILE A 12 -11.22 4.02 -13.09
CA ILE A 12 -11.98 2.79 -13.31
C ILE A 12 -11.43 1.67 -12.43
N ARG A 13 -10.10 1.50 -12.42
CA ARG A 13 -9.43 0.50 -11.57
C ARG A 13 -9.72 0.72 -10.08
N ILE A 14 -9.71 1.97 -9.61
CA ILE A 14 -9.99 2.27 -8.20
C ILE A 14 -11.44 1.95 -7.84
N VAL A 15 -12.40 2.28 -8.72
CA VAL A 15 -13.82 1.95 -8.53
C VAL A 15 -14.03 0.43 -8.50
N GLU A 16 -13.44 -0.31 -9.45
CA GLU A 16 -13.53 -1.78 -9.49
C GLU A 16 -12.90 -2.44 -8.27
N LEU A 17 -11.70 -2.01 -7.86
CA LEU A 17 -10.99 -2.59 -6.73
C LEU A 17 -11.70 -2.33 -5.40
N ASN A 18 -12.42 -1.22 -5.28
CA ASN A 18 -13.11 -0.78 -4.07
C ASN A 18 -12.30 -1.05 -2.78
N PRO A 19 -11.10 -0.45 -2.63
CA PRO A 19 -10.03 -1.02 -1.82
C PRO A 19 -10.40 -1.25 -0.34
N LYS A 20 -11.05 -0.25 0.28
CA LYS A 20 -11.49 -0.32 1.67
C LYS A 20 -12.48 -1.47 1.90
N ASN A 21 -13.48 -1.60 1.03
CA ASN A 21 -14.49 -2.65 1.16
C ASN A 21 -13.91 -4.03 0.84
N SER A 22 -12.98 -4.11 -0.11
CA SER A 22 -12.29 -5.36 -0.43
C SER A 22 -11.47 -5.87 0.76
N LEU A 23 -10.76 -4.98 1.47
CA LEU A 23 -10.07 -5.33 2.72
C LEU A 23 -11.03 -5.84 3.79
N ILE A 24 -12.14 -5.14 4.02
CA ILE A 24 -13.16 -5.54 5.01
C ILE A 24 -13.77 -6.90 4.66
N LYS A 25 -14.10 -7.13 3.38
CA LYS A 25 -14.63 -8.41 2.88
C LYS A 25 -13.62 -9.55 2.98
N ALA A 26 -12.33 -9.25 2.84
CA ALA A 26 -11.25 -10.20 3.08
C ALA A 26 -11.04 -10.51 4.58
N GLY A 27 -11.79 -9.86 5.47
CA GLY A 27 -11.74 -10.08 6.92
C GLY A 27 -10.78 -9.16 7.67
N PHE A 28 -10.17 -8.18 7.00
CA PHE A 28 -9.32 -7.19 7.66
C PHE A 28 -10.15 -6.25 8.53
N LYS A 29 -9.72 -6.05 9.78
CA LYS A 29 -10.44 -5.29 10.80
C LYS A 29 -9.48 -4.64 11.79
N GLU A 30 -10.02 -3.82 12.69
CA GLU A 30 -9.26 -3.20 13.76
C GLU A 30 -8.45 -4.22 14.58
N ASN A 31 -7.33 -3.77 15.13
CA ASN A 31 -6.30 -4.54 15.84
C ASN A 31 -5.55 -5.59 15.01
N MET A 32 -5.69 -5.62 13.68
CA MET A 32 -4.88 -6.48 12.82
C MET A 32 -3.68 -5.75 12.24
N ILE A 33 -2.58 -6.49 12.06
CA ILE A 33 -1.41 -6.04 11.29
C ILE A 33 -1.60 -6.49 9.84
N LEU A 34 -1.17 -5.67 8.88
CA LEU A 34 -1.27 -5.97 7.45
C LEU A 34 0.06 -5.74 6.73
N CYS A 35 0.34 -6.58 5.74
CA CYS A 35 1.48 -6.43 4.83
C CYS A 35 0.95 -6.30 3.39
N ASP A 36 1.13 -5.13 2.79
CA ASP A 36 0.78 -4.81 1.41
C ASP A 36 2.02 -5.01 0.52
N ILE A 37 2.04 -6.11 -0.23
CA ILE A 37 3.17 -6.51 -1.08
C ILE A 37 3.01 -5.88 -2.45
N GLY A 38 4.00 -5.08 -2.87
CA GLY A 38 3.89 -4.28 -4.09
C GLY A 38 2.95 -3.10 -3.88
N ALA A 39 3.18 -2.35 -2.79
CA ALA A 39 2.30 -1.29 -2.33
C ALA A 39 2.05 -0.20 -3.40
N GLY A 40 3.01 0.01 -4.32
CA GLY A 40 2.90 0.92 -5.44
C GLY A 40 2.56 2.34 -4.98
N THR A 41 1.44 2.88 -5.44
CA THR A 41 0.97 4.23 -5.05
C THR A 41 0.20 4.26 -3.71
N GLY A 42 -0.03 3.10 -3.09
CA GLY A 42 -0.68 2.97 -1.78
C GLY A 42 -2.20 2.79 -1.82
N VAL A 43 -2.75 2.28 -2.93
CA VAL A 43 -4.19 2.10 -3.15
C VAL A 43 -4.87 1.29 -2.03
N PHE A 44 -4.21 0.25 -1.53
CA PHE A 44 -4.71 -0.56 -0.39
C PHE A 44 -4.07 -0.15 0.93
N THR A 45 -2.78 0.20 0.91
CA THR A 45 -2.04 0.71 2.06
C THR A 45 -2.79 1.81 2.82
N PHE A 46 -3.22 2.88 2.16
CA PHE A 46 -3.85 4.02 2.87
C PHE A 46 -5.21 3.67 3.48
N PRO A 47 -6.15 3.03 2.76
CA PRO A 47 -7.37 2.53 3.37
C PRO A 47 -7.14 1.59 4.55
N ALA A 48 -6.10 0.74 4.50
CA ALA A 48 -5.76 -0.14 5.62
C ALA A 48 -5.40 0.64 6.90
N THR A 49 -4.70 1.78 6.78
CA THR A 49 -4.35 2.65 7.93
C THR A 49 -5.57 3.31 8.58
N GLU A 50 -6.69 3.39 7.87
CA GLU A 50 -7.96 3.88 8.42
C GLU A 50 -8.75 2.77 9.13
N ILE A 51 -8.58 1.51 8.71
CA ILE A 51 -9.30 0.35 9.25
C ILE A 51 -8.69 -0.15 10.56
N SER A 52 -7.35 -0.13 10.68
CA SER A 52 -6.68 -0.49 11.92
C SER A 52 -5.65 0.54 12.35
N LYS A 53 -5.50 0.71 13.67
CA LYS A 53 -4.44 1.50 14.31
C LYS A 53 -3.13 0.74 14.51
N ASN A 54 -3.12 -0.57 14.30
CA ASN A 54 -1.90 -1.37 14.30
C ASN A 54 -1.06 -1.12 13.04
N ASP A 55 0.16 -1.64 13.05
CA ASP A 55 1.13 -1.40 12.00
C ASP A 55 0.68 -1.97 10.65
N ILE A 56 0.78 -1.12 9.62
CA ILE A 56 0.57 -1.45 8.21
C ILE A 56 1.92 -1.40 7.52
N TYR A 57 2.38 -2.51 6.98
CA TYR A 57 3.65 -2.61 6.25
C TYR A 57 3.40 -2.46 4.75
N ALA A 58 4.02 -1.47 4.13
CA ALA A 58 4.00 -1.27 2.69
C ALA A 58 5.35 -1.70 2.10
N LEU A 59 5.39 -2.87 1.46
CA LEU A 59 6.59 -3.40 0.82
C LEU A 59 6.65 -2.96 -0.63
N GLU A 60 7.73 -2.29 -1.02
CA GLU A 60 7.88 -1.74 -2.37
C GLU A 60 9.34 -1.84 -2.84
N ILE A 61 9.54 -2.12 -4.13
CA ILE A 61 10.87 -2.26 -4.74
C ILE A 61 11.33 -0.95 -5.40
N SER A 62 10.39 -0.15 -5.91
CA SER A 62 10.69 1.09 -6.63
C SER A 62 10.95 2.26 -5.69
N ASP A 63 12.15 2.84 -5.75
CA ASP A 63 12.49 4.06 -5.01
C ASP A 63 11.51 5.21 -5.30
N SER A 64 11.10 5.37 -6.56
CA SER A 64 10.14 6.42 -6.94
C SER A 64 8.77 6.27 -6.29
N MET A 65 8.32 5.03 -6.06
CA MET A 65 7.04 4.76 -5.39
C MET A 65 7.20 4.91 -3.87
N ILE A 66 8.35 4.53 -3.32
CA ILE A 66 8.66 4.75 -1.90
C ILE A 66 8.63 6.24 -1.56
N GLU A 67 9.25 7.10 -2.37
CA GLU A 67 9.21 8.55 -2.14
C GLU A 67 7.80 9.12 -2.25
N LEU A 68 7.00 8.63 -3.21
CA LEU A 68 5.58 8.98 -3.31
C LEU A 68 4.78 8.58 -2.05
N LEU A 69 4.98 7.34 -1.57
CA LEU A 69 4.32 6.83 -0.36
C LEU A 69 4.71 7.66 0.87
N LYS A 70 6.00 8.00 1.02
CA LYS A 70 6.50 8.85 2.12
C LYS A 70 5.88 10.24 2.09
N SER A 71 5.82 10.88 0.92
CA SER A 71 5.18 12.20 0.76
C SER A 71 3.72 12.16 1.21
N ARG A 72 2.95 11.19 0.71
CA ARG A 72 1.54 11.02 1.07
C ARG A 72 1.32 10.66 2.53
N MET A 73 2.20 9.84 3.11
CA MET A 73 2.17 9.51 4.53
C MET A 73 2.37 10.76 5.40
N ALA A 74 3.32 11.62 5.03
CA ALA A 74 3.58 12.89 5.71
C ALA A 74 2.42 13.88 5.55
N GLU A 75 1.92 14.07 4.33
CA GLU A 75 0.77 14.94 4.01
C GLU A 75 -0.49 14.55 4.82
N ARG A 76 -0.68 13.26 5.06
CA ARG A 76 -1.84 12.71 5.79
C ARG A 76 -1.58 12.48 7.28
N ASN A 77 -0.40 12.80 7.78
CA ASN A 77 0.02 12.59 9.18
C ASN A 77 -0.25 11.16 9.70
N ILE A 78 0.02 10.16 8.87
CA ILE A 78 -0.21 8.74 9.20
C ILE A 78 0.96 8.20 10.01
N LYS A 79 0.67 7.61 11.18
CA LYS A 79 1.70 7.17 12.15
C LYS A 79 1.93 5.66 12.17
N ASN A 80 0.93 4.88 11.76
CA ASN A 80 0.96 3.42 11.77
C ASN A 80 1.36 2.80 10.42
N LEU A 81 1.84 3.60 9.47
CA LEU A 81 2.35 3.10 8.19
C LEU A 81 3.88 2.90 8.27
N LYS A 82 4.34 1.70 7.94
CA LYS A 82 5.75 1.29 7.88
C LYS A 82 6.13 0.96 6.45
N ILE A 83 6.74 1.91 5.75
CA ILE A 83 7.23 1.71 4.38
C ILE A 83 8.58 0.99 4.44
N LYS A 84 8.72 -0.10 3.67
CA LYS A 84 9.94 -0.90 3.59
C LYS A 84 10.34 -1.13 2.13
N LYS A 85 11.57 -0.75 1.80
CA LYS A 85 12.20 -1.16 0.54
C LYS A 85 12.49 -2.65 0.61
N VAL A 86 12.12 -3.39 -0.43
CA VAL A 86 12.42 -4.81 -0.57
C VAL A 86 13.16 -5.06 -1.86
N GLU A 87 13.85 -6.20 -1.91
CA GLU A 87 14.56 -6.67 -3.09
C GLU A 87 13.97 -8.00 -3.54
N SER A 88 14.05 -8.30 -4.84
CA SER A 88 13.65 -9.60 -5.35
C SER A 88 14.76 -10.61 -5.10
N THR A 89 14.62 -11.45 -4.08
CA THR A 89 15.47 -12.64 -3.94
C THR A 89 14.80 -13.80 -4.67
N ILE A 90 15.40 -14.26 -5.76
CA ILE A 90 14.99 -15.53 -6.38
C ILE A 90 15.50 -16.65 -5.46
N LEU A 91 14.57 -17.31 -4.77
CA LEU A 91 14.87 -18.52 -4.02
C LEU A 91 14.95 -19.68 -5.00
N TYR A 92 16.17 -20.16 -5.28
CA TYR A 92 16.36 -21.44 -5.95
C TYR A 92 16.11 -22.55 -4.93
N PHE A 93 15.07 -23.35 -5.16
CA PHE A 93 14.89 -24.60 -4.44
C PHE A 93 15.68 -25.70 -5.19
N PRO A 94 16.49 -26.52 -4.49
CA PRO A 94 17.20 -27.64 -5.10
C PRO A 94 16.26 -28.72 -5.65
#